data_AF-A0A7X8XPC2-F1
#
_entry.id   AF-A0A7X8XPC2-F1
#
_cell.length_a   1.000
_cell.length_b   1.000
_cell.length_c   1.000
_cell.angle_alpha   90.00
_cell.angle_beta   90.00
_cell.angle_gamma   90.00
#
_symmetry.space_group_name_H-M   'P 1'
#
loop_
_entity.id
_entity.type
_entity.pdbx_description
1 polymer ?
#
loop_
_entity_poly.entity_id
_entity_poly.type
_entity_poly.pdbx_seq_one_letter_code
_entity_poly.pdbx_strand_id
1 'polypeptide(L)'
;MNRTRTLLVLITLISCLVAPAQAQKDPAQAVKAFFQAVSARDYGRAWNLLSSTSQNRIVNMVANDEKMSTEAVRRLFETHDPSICTGFWDSFRASSHSEILAGRTFITGQVVGNRGSVRMQENNEQNFVTVLEKGSWRFGMMESLPAQP
;
A
#
# COMPACT_ATOMS: atom_id res chain seq x y z
N MET A 1 27.68 54.17 16.34
CA MET A 1 26.78 54.55 17.45
C MET A 1 25.36 54.58 16.91
N ASN A 2 24.47 53.74 17.47
CA ASN A 2 23.02 53.62 17.24
C ASN A 2 22.54 53.09 15.87
N ARG A 3 21.55 52.19 15.74
CA ARG A 3 20.70 51.43 16.68
C ARG A 3 19.95 50.37 15.85
N THR A 4 20.08 49.11 16.25
CA THR A 4 19.02 48.08 16.33
C THR A 4 17.67 48.40 15.68
N ARG A 5 17.31 47.66 14.62
CA ARG A 5 15.90 47.36 14.26
C ARG A 5 15.80 46.00 13.54
N THR A 6 15.26 45.03 14.28
CA THR A 6 14.20 44.10 13.80
C THR A 6 14.65 43.09 12.72
N LEU A 7 15.25 41.94 13.05
CA LEU A 7 14.57 40.73 13.54
C LEU A 7 13.15 40.56 12.98
N LEU A 8 13.05 40.20 11.70
CA LEU A 8 11.80 39.78 11.07
C LEU A 8 12.01 38.41 10.41
N VAL A 9 11.96 37.39 11.29
CA VAL A 9 11.26 36.12 11.09
C VAL A 9 11.32 35.56 9.66
N LEU A 10 12.45 34.96 9.30
CA LEU A 10 12.54 34.03 8.17
C LEU A 10 12.16 32.61 8.65
N ILE A 11 10.96 32.46 9.22
CA ILE A 11 10.35 31.15 9.41
C ILE A 11 9.60 30.88 8.10
N THR A 12 10.33 30.51 7.05
CA THR A 12 9.75 29.70 5.98
C THR A 12 9.42 28.35 6.61
N LEU A 13 8.23 28.30 7.20
CA LEU A 13 7.47 27.08 7.45
C LEU A 13 7.54 26.28 6.16
N ILE A 14 8.42 25.27 6.14
CA ILE A 14 8.27 24.12 5.29
C ILE A 14 7.03 23.43 5.85
N SER A 15 5.87 23.95 5.48
CA SER A 15 4.61 23.25 5.59
C SER A 15 4.80 22.02 4.73
N CYS A 16 5.20 20.91 5.34
CA CYS A 16 5.00 19.58 4.80
C CYS A 16 3.52 19.51 4.43
N LEU A 17 3.20 19.83 3.18
CA LEU A 17 1.94 19.48 2.55
C LEU A 17 1.92 17.96 2.53
N VAL A 18 1.52 17.38 3.66
CA VAL A 18 0.95 16.04 3.66
C VAL A 18 -0.38 16.22 2.95
N ALA A 19 -0.35 16.19 1.61
CA ALA A 19 -1.56 16.14 0.82
C ALA A 19 -2.40 15.00 1.40
N PRO A 20 -3.68 15.23 1.74
CA PRO A 20 -4.52 14.17 2.26
C PRO A 20 -4.50 13.05 1.21
N ALA A 21 -4.02 11.88 1.61
CA ALA A 21 -4.02 10.70 0.74
C ALA A 21 -5.45 10.54 0.23
N GLN A 22 -5.64 10.74 -1.08
CA GLN A 22 -6.98 10.75 -1.67
C GLN A 22 -7.66 9.42 -1.33
N ALA A 23 -8.80 9.49 -0.66
CA ALA A 23 -9.52 8.30 -0.23
C ALA A 23 -9.82 7.43 -1.44
N GLN A 24 -9.43 6.17 -1.36
CA GLN A 24 -9.60 5.22 -2.44
C GLN A 24 -11.06 4.76 -2.46
N LYS A 25 -11.89 5.41 -3.28
CA LYS A 25 -13.37 5.25 -3.23
C LYS A 25 -13.89 4.01 -3.95
N ASP A 26 -13.07 3.40 -4.81
CA ASP A 26 -13.43 2.23 -5.62
C ASP A 26 -12.44 1.06 -5.39
N PRO A 27 -12.93 -0.19 -5.25
CA PRO A 27 -12.10 -1.40 -5.17
C PRO A 27 -11.05 -1.52 -6.27
N ALA A 28 -11.43 -1.39 -7.55
CA ALA A 28 -10.50 -1.62 -8.65
C ALA A 28 -9.34 -0.62 -8.65
N GLN A 29 -9.62 0.64 -8.32
CA GLN A 29 -8.57 1.63 -8.20
C GLN A 29 -7.63 1.36 -6.99
N ALA A 30 -8.05 0.64 -5.93
CA ALA A 30 -7.14 0.21 -4.85
C ALA A 30 -6.09 -0.79 -5.35
N VAL A 31 -6.52 -1.80 -6.12
CA VAL A 31 -5.63 -2.80 -6.72
C VAL A 31 -4.69 -2.15 -7.72
N LYS A 32 -5.23 -1.27 -8.59
CA LYS A 32 -4.42 -0.54 -9.57
C LYS A 32 -3.35 0.32 -8.90
N ALA A 33 -3.73 1.10 -7.89
CA ALA A 33 -2.79 1.97 -7.18
C ALA A 33 -1.68 1.17 -6.50
N PHE A 34 -1.99 -0.03 -5.97
CA PHE A 34 -0.99 -0.89 -5.36
C PHE A 34 0.06 -1.35 -6.38
N PHE A 35 -0.35 -1.94 -7.50
CA PHE A 35 0.60 -2.41 -8.51
C PHE A 35 1.38 -1.27 -9.16
N GLN A 36 0.78 -0.10 -9.33
CA GLN A 36 1.49 1.10 -9.77
C GLN A 36 2.58 1.52 -8.78
N ALA A 37 2.29 1.52 -7.48
CA ALA A 37 3.27 1.84 -6.45
C ALA A 37 4.43 0.84 -6.43
N VAL A 38 4.14 -0.47 -6.48
CA VAL A 38 5.18 -1.51 -6.54
C VAL A 38 6.02 -1.40 -7.81
N SER A 39 5.39 -1.20 -8.97
CA SER A 39 6.09 -1.03 -10.25
C SER A 39 7.08 0.14 -10.20
N ALA A 40 6.65 1.27 -9.62
CA ALA A 40 7.44 2.49 -9.44
C ALA A 40 8.46 2.42 -8.28
N ARG A 41 8.55 1.29 -7.58
CA ARG A 41 9.37 1.11 -6.36
C ARG A 41 9.01 2.07 -5.21
N ASP A 42 7.81 2.62 -5.22
CA ASP A 42 7.25 3.40 -4.11
C ASP A 42 6.67 2.43 -3.06
N TYR A 43 7.57 1.73 -2.38
CA TYR A 43 7.21 0.64 -1.46
C TYR A 43 6.51 1.13 -0.20
N GLY A 44 6.73 2.39 0.18
CA GLY A 44 5.98 2.99 1.26
C GLY A 44 4.53 3.23 0.93
N ARG A 45 4.26 3.74 -0.27
CA ARG A 45 2.89 3.83 -0.75
C ARG A 45 2.28 2.45 -0.94
N ALA A 46 3.02 1.49 -1.50
CA ALA A 46 2.53 0.12 -1.68
C ALA A 46 2.14 -0.52 -0.34
N TRP A 47 2.99 -0.42 0.68
CA TRP A 47 2.71 -0.89 2.04
C TRP A 47 1.43 -0.29 2.59
N ASN A 48 1.28 1.04 2.48
CA ASN A 48 0.10 1.75 2.97
C ASN A 48 -1.18 1.42 2.19
N LEU A 49 -1.10 0.95 0.95
CA LEU A 49 -2.28 0.55 0.17
C LEU A 49 -2.80 -0.84 0.53
N LEU A 50 -2.04 -1.64 1.27
CA LEU A 50 -2.49 -2.93 1.78
C LEU A 50 -3.50 -2.76 2.92
N SER A 51 -4.38 -3.75 3.07
CA SER A 51 -5.25 -3.84 4.23
C SER A 51 -4.42 -4.12 5.49
N SER A 52 -4.96 -3.75 6.66
CA SER A 52 -4.30 -4.01 7.94
C SER A 52 -4.09 -5.53 8.15
N THR A 53 -5.02 -6.35 7.64
CA THR A 53 -4.91 -7.81 7.72
C THR A 53 -3.79 -8.36 6.84
N SER A 54 -3.66 -7.88 5.61
CA SER A 54 -2.54 -8.22 4.72
C SER A 54 -1.20 -7.83 5.33
N GLN A 55 -1.09 -6.61 5.84
CA GLN A 55 0.12 -6.12 6.51
C GLN A 55 0.52 -7.04 7.67
N ASN A 56 -0.43 -7.40 8.55
CA ASN A 56 -0.15 -8.26 9.70
C ASN A 56 0.32 -9.66 9.26
N ARG A 57 -0.31 -10.24 8.23
CA ARG A 57 0.05 -11.57 7.70
C ARG A 57 1.44 -11.58 7.07
N ILE A 58 1.77 -10.56 6.29
CA ILE A 58 3.10 -10.40 5.69
C ILE A 58 4.17 -10.24 6.78
N VAL A 59 3.94 -9.38 7.77
CA VAL A 59 4.85 -9.19 8.90
C VAL A 59 5.10 -10.49 9.64
N ASN A 60 4.05 -11.27 9.92
CA ASN A 60 4.20 -12.55 10.61
C ASN A 60 4.99 -13.57 9.78
N MET A 61 4.74 -13.63 8.47
CA MET A 61 5.46 -14.52 7.55
C MET A 61 6.95 -14.18 7.52
N VAL A 62 7.29 -12.91 7.26
CA VAL A 62 8.69 -12.46 7.21
C VAL A 62 9.37 -12.61 8.57
N ALA A 63 8.69 -12.29 9.68
CA ALA A 63 9.24 -12.48 11.02
C ALA A 63 9.56 -13.95 11.31
N ASN A 64 8.70 -14.88 10.89
CA ASN A 64 8.92 -16.31 11.05
C ASN A 64 10.08 -16.83 10.19
N ASP A 65 10.19 -16.35 8.95
CA ASP A 65 11.23 -16.77 8.00
C ASP A 65 12.60 -16.25 8.44
N GLU A 66 12.68 -14.96 8.79
CA GLU A 66 13.92 -14.26 9.19
C GLU A 66 14.28 -14.44 10.67
N LYS A 67 13.44 -15.15 11.45
CA LYS A 67 13.61 -15.34 12.91
C LYS A 67 13.72 -14.01 13.67
N MET A 68 12.92 -13.03 13.27
CA MET A 68 12.82 -11.70 13.88
C MET A 68 11.52 -11.53 14.67
N SER A 69 11.43 -10.50 15.52
CA SER A 69 10.15 -10.12 16.11
C SER A 69 9.25 -9.43 15.08
N THR A 70 7.94 -9.57 15.23
CA THR A 70 6.95 -8.94 14.33
C THR A 70 7.00 -7.41 14.43
N GLU A 71 7.33 -6.85 15.60
CA GLU A 71 7.49 -5.41 15.80
C GLU A 71 8.74 -4.87 15.09
N ALA A 72 9.82 -5.65 15.05
CA ALA A 72 11.03 -5.28 14.32
C ALA A 72 10.73 -5.27 12.81
N VAL A 73 10.12 -6.34 12.28
CA VAL A 73 9.75 -6.44 10.86
C VAL A 73 8.75 -5.36 10.45
N ARG A 74 7.73 -5.10 11.28
CA ARG A 74 6.77 -4.00 11.04
C ARG A 74 7.49 -2.67 10.87
N ARG A 75 8.45 -2.37 11.75
CA ARG A 75 9.24 -1.14 11.64
C ARG A 75 9.99 -1.08 10.32
N LEU A 76 10.60 -2.18 9.86
CA LEU A 76 11.30 -2.20 8.56
C LEU A 76 10.36 -1.80 7.41
N PHE A 77 9.13 -2.33 7.38
CA PHE A 77 8.13 -1.94 6.39
C PHE A 77 7.70 -0.48 6.52
N GLU A 78 7.45 0.00 7.74
CA GLU A 78 7.00 1.38 8.01
C GLU A 78 8.08 2.44 7.75
N THR A 79 9.35 2.10 7.93
CA THR A 79 10.49 2.99 7.67
C THR A 79 11.08 2.81 6.27
N HIS A 80 10.54 1.89 5.48
CA HIS A 80 11.06 1.52 4.15
C HIS A 80 12.55 1.18 4.21
N ASP A 81 12.91 0.33 5.17
CA ASP A 81 14.32 -0.05 5.37
C ASP A 81 14.90 -0.68 4.09
N PRO A 82 16.12 -0.34 3.68
CA PRO A 82 16.72 -0.88 2.47
C PRO A 82 16.67 -2.42 2.40
N SER A 83 16.82 -3.12 3.52
CA SER A 83 16.76 -4.58 3.58
C SER A 83 15.39 -5.14 3.18
N ILE A 84 14.28 -4.52 3.62
CA ILE A 84 12.94 -4.97 3.23
C ILE A 84 12.61 -4.59 1.79
N CYS A 85 13.14 -3.45 1.32
CA CYS A 85 13.00 -3.03 -0.07
C CYS A 85 13.67 -4.04 -1.02
N THR A 86 14.91 -4.43 -0.77
CA THR A 86 15.64 -5.37 -1.63
C THR A 86 15.20 -6.82 -1.42
N GLY A 87 14.94 -7.22 -0.18
CA GLY A 87 14.62 -8.61 0.15
C GLY A 87 13.20 -8.99 -0.24
N PHE A 88 12.21 -8.28 0.31
CA PHE A 88 10.80 -8.60 0.10
C PHE A 88 10.24 -7.91 -1.15
N TRP A 89 10.37 -6.58 -1.25
CA TRP A 89 9.63 -5.82 -2.26
C TRP A 89 10.15 -6.02 -3.68
N ASP A 90 11.47 -6.01 -3.90
CA ASP A 90 12.04 -6.27 -5.22
C ASP A 90 11.72 -7.70 -5.69
N SER A 91 11.82 -8.68 -4.78
CA SER A 91 11.44 -10.08 -5.05
C SER A 91 9.95 -10.23 -5.39
N PHE A 92 9.07 -9.56 -4.63
CA PHE A 92 7.64 -9.53 -4.90
C PHE A 92 7.35 -8.86 -6.26
N ARG A 93 7.96 -7.70 -6.53
CA ARG A 93 7.80 -6.96 -7.78
C ARG A 93 8.17 -7.82 -9.00
N ALA A 94 9.27 -8.55 -8.92
CA ALA A 94 9.74 -9.44 -9.97
C ALA A 94 8.79 -10.63 -10.18
N SER A 95 8.43 -11.33 -9.10
CA SER A 95 7.61 -12.56 -9.18
C SER A 95 6.13 -12.32 -9.49
N SER A 96 5.57 -11.20 -9.05
CA SER A 96 4.18 -10.81 -9.34
C SER A 96 3.98 -10.20 -10.73
N HIS A 97 5.07 -9.91 -11.46
CA HIS A 97 5.03 -9.12 -12.69
C HIS A 97 4.32 -7.76 -12.51
N SER A 98 4.61 -7.07 -11.41
CA SER A 98 3.92 -5.82 -11.03
C SER A 98 4.01 -4.74 -12.11
N GLU A 99 5.09 -4.69 -12.90
CA GLU A 99 5.20 -3.76 -14.05
C GLU A 99 4.10 -3.99 -15.10
N ILE A 100 3.77 -5.25 -15.38
CA ILE A 100 2.70 -5.60 -16.32
C ILE A 100 1.35 -5.25 -15.70
N LEU A 101 1.14 -5.63 -14.44
CA LEU A 101 -0.13 -5.40 -13.74
C LEU A 101 -0.44 -3.91 -13.53
N ALA A 102 0.58 -3.07 -13.37
CA ALA A 102 0.43 -1.61 -13.26
C ALA A 102 -0.20 -0.97 -14.52
N GLY A 103 0.00 -1.58 -15.69
CA GLY A 103 -0.57 -1.14 -16.97
C GLY A 103 -1.97 -1.69 -17.27
N ARG A 104 -2.50 -2.61 -16.46
CA ARG A 104 -3.79 -3.25 -16.73
C ARG A 104 -4.97 -2.41 -16.25
N THR A 105 -6.12 -2.67 -16.86
CA THR A 105 -7.41 -2.19 -16.39
C THR A 105 -8.05 -3.22 -15.46
N PHE A 106 -8.47 -2.73 -14.30
CA PHE A 106 -9.17 -3.52 -13.29
C PHE A 106 -10.64 -3.11 -13.25
N ILE A 107 -11.51 -4.07 -12.98
CA ILE A 107 -12.96 -3.87 -12.90
C ILE A 107 -13.44 -4.37 -11.54
N THR A 108 -14.19 -3.52 -10.85
CA THR A 108 -14.85 -3.88 -9.59
C THR A 108 -15.96 -4.90 -9.89
N GLY A 109 -15.91 -6.02 -9.19
CA GLY A 109 -16.91 -7.08 -9.24
C GLY A 109 -17.92 -6.96 -8.10
N GLN A 110 -18.13 -8.06 -7.40
CA GLN A 110 -19.08 -8.14 -6.29
C GLN A 110 -18.54 -7.37 -5.08
N VAL A 111 -19.41 -6.57 -4.45
CA VAL A 111 -19.14 -5.92 -3.18
C VAL A 111 -20.10 -6.49 -2.13
N VAL A 112 -19.55 -7.05 -1.05
CA VAL A 112 -20.32 -7.60 0.09
C VAL A 112 -19.80 -6.96 1.37
N GLY A 113 -20.63 -6.11 1.98
CA GLY A 113 -20.26 -5.37 3.18
C GLY A 113 -19.01 -4.51 2.93
N ASN A 114 -17.94 -4.77 3.68
CA ASN A 114 -16.67 -4.06 3.56
C ASN A 114 -15.65 -4.77 2.64
N ARG A 115 -16.07 -5.75 1.82
CA ARG A 115 -15.18 -6.49 0.91
C ARG A 115 -15.62 -6.32 -0.54
N GLY A 116 -14.67 -6.14 -1.43
CA GLY A 116 -14.90 -6.01 -2.87
C GLY A 116 -14.02 -6.98 -3.65
N SER A 117 -14.60 -7.68 -4.62
CA SER A 117 -13.84 -8.43 -5.62
C SER A 117 -13.41 -7.50 -6.75
N VAL A 118 -12.23 -7.74 -7.30
CA VAL A 118 -11.68 -7.00 -8.43
C VAL A 118 -11.09 -8.00 -9.39
N ARG A 119 -11.41 -7.87 -10.67
CA ARG A 119 -10.85 -8.70 -11.74
C ARG A 119 -10.11 -7.83 -12.75
N MET A 120 -9.24 -8.44 -13.54
CA MET A 120 -8.67 -7.76 -14.70
C MET A 120 -9.70 -7.78 -15.83
N GLN A 121 -9.75 -6.71 -16.63
CA GLN A 121 -10.70 -6.62 -17.75
C GLN A 121 -10.56 -7.78 -18.75
N GLU A 122 -9.34 -8.27 -18.95
CA GLU A 122 -8.99 -9.31 -19.93
C GLU A 122 -8.91 -10.73 -19.32
N ASN A 123 -9.04 -10.86 -17.99
CA ASN A 123 -8.92 -12.15 -17.31
C ASN A 123 -9.93 -12.24 -16.15
N ASN A 124 -10.92 -13.11 -16.32
CA ASN A 124 -11.99 -13.33 -15.34
C ASN A 124 -11.64 -14.35 -14.25
N GLU A 125 -10.53 -15.07 -14.37
CA GLU A 125 -10.16 -16.13 -13.42
C GLU A 125 -9.43 -15.58 -12.20
N GLN A 126 -8.61 -14.55 -12.38
CA GLN A 126 -7.88 -13.92 -11.28
C GLN A 126 -8.75 -12.86 -10.59
N ASN A 127 -9.22 -13.21 -9.39
CA ASN A 127 -9.98 -12.32 -8.52
C ASN A 127 -9.09 -11.82 -7.38
N PHE A 128 -8.84 -10.52 -7.39
CA PHE A 128 -8.24 -9.79 -6.27
C PHE A 128 -9.31 -9.43 -5.25
N VAL A 129 -8.90 -9.33 -3.99
CA VAL A 129 -9.77 -8.91 -2.89
C VAL A 129 -9.36 -7.54 -2.41
N THR A 130 -10.35 -6.73 -2.06
CA THR A 130 -10.15 -5.42 -1.43
C THR A 130 -11.01 -5.31 -0.18
N VAL A 131 -10.57 -4.48 0.76
CA VAL A 131 -11.25 -4.28 2.05
C VAL A 131 -11.42 -2.78 2.31
N LEU A 132 -12.63 -2.35 2.63
CA LEU A 132 -12.95 -0.98 3.02
C LEU A 132 -12.53 -0.76 4.48
N GLU A 133 -11.49 0.03 4.69
CA GLU A 133 -10.96 0.39 6.01
C GLU A 133 -10.94 1.91 6.17
N LYS A 134 -11.61 2.44 7.20
CA LYS A 134 -11.65 3.88 7.53
C LYS A 134 -12.03 4.76 6.32
N GLY A 135 -13.00 4.31 5.52
CA GLY A 135 -13.49 5.04 4.34
C GLY A 135 -12.60 4.98 3.10
N SER A 136 -11.57 4.11 3.08
CA SER A 136 -10.75 3.86 1.89
C SER A 136 -10.62 2.37 1.60
N TRP A 137 -10.79 1.98 0.34
CA TRP A 137 -10.52 0.61 -0.12
C TRP A 137 -9.01 0.35 -0.11
N ARG A 138 -8.63 -0.77 0.50
CA ARG A 138 -7.26 -1.29 0.59
C ARG A 138 -7.16 -2.61 -0.15
N PHE A 139 -5.99 -2.90 -0.71
CA PHE A 139 -5.75 -4.18 -1.36
C PHE A 139 -5.56 -5.29 -0.31
N GLY A 140 -6.40 -6.30 -0.35
CA GLY A 140 -6.33 -7.47 0.51
C GLY A 140 -5.57 -8.61 -0.15
N MET A 141 -4.25 -8.45 -0.29
CA MET A 141 -3.36 -9.42 -0.93
C MET A 141 -3.41 -10.81 -0.27
N MET A 142 -3.57 -10.86 1.05
CA MET A 142 -3.57 -12.09 1.84
C MET A 142 -4.98 -12.51 2.26
N GLU A 143 -6.02 -11.96 1.61
CA GLU A 143 -7.41 -12.23 1.93
C GLU A 143 -8.15 -12.96 0.81
N SER A 144 -9.14 -13.75 1.21
CA SER A 144 -10.12 -14.36 0.32
C SER A 144 -11.49 -13.70 0.50
N LEU A 145 -12.36 -13.88 -0.49
CA LEU A 145 -13.78 -13.62 -0.31
C LEU A 145 -14.37 -14.72 0.57
N PRO A 146 -15.35 -14.41 1.43
CA PRO A 146 -16.12 -15.44 2.12
C PRO A 146 -16.81 -16.34 1.09
N ALA A 147 -16.90 -17.64 1.40
CA ALA A 147 -17.66 -18.58 0.58
C ALA A 147 -19.11 -18.09 0.47
N GLN A 148 -19.68 -18.14 -0.75
CA GLN A 148 -21.12 -17.93 -0.89
C GLN A 148 -21.83 -19.12 -0.21
N PRO A 149 -22.92 -18.85 0.54
CA PRO A 149 -23.69 -19.91 1.20
C PRO A 149 -24.31 -20.88 0.20
#